data_AF-M1ZRY1-F1
#
_entry.id   AF-M1ZRY1-F1
#
_cell.length_a   1.000
_cell.length_b   1.000
_cell.length_c   1.000
_cell.angle_alpha   90.00
_cell.angle_beta   90.00
_cell.angle_gamma   90.00
#
_symmetry.space_group_name_H-M   'P 1'
#
loop_
_entity.id
_entity.type
_entity.pdbx_description
1 polymer ?
#
loop_
_entity_poly.entity_id
_entity_poly.type
_entity_poly.pdbx_seq_one_letter_code
_entity_poly.pdbx_strand_id
1 'polypeptide(L)'
;NIEKYEGEDKVCINKPACPKNTIINQCEIGPLTPEQRRIEAFEKQSQSALFQKNLILQGQRCNDDEISYVNKIGNNTKALPHNLLGEVNLEAYNIWISALTTGNPEKFELIPLGGIRKFSDPQAAYAYEMVGPDSHHLTIAPAPSFSSAAEASEMAEDYWMALTRDVPFVDYDTSPKTKAAAEDLSKFSAYDGPKCKGKVTTETLFRSNEPDTLEGPYLSQFLL
;
A
#
# COMPACT_ATOMS: atom_id res chain seq x y z
N ASN A 1 -26.24 -69.93 11.62
CA ASN A 1 -26.07 -68.99 12.73
C ASN A 1 -24.59 -68.79 12.96
N ILE A 2 -23.92 -67.66 12.72
CA ILE A 2 -24.25 -66.23 12.54
C ILE A 2 -23.02 -65.65 11.81
N GLU A 3 -23.20 -65.13 10.58
CA GLU A 3 -22.95 -63.75 10.11
C GLU A 3 -21.51 -63.19 10.16
N LYS A 4 -21.09 -62.71 8.98
CA LYS A 4 -19.88 -61.92 8.70
C LYS A 4 -19.98 -60.54 9.34
N TYR A 5 -18.91 -60.08 9.98
CA TYR A 5 -18.69 -58.68 10.31
C TYR A 5 -17.74 -58.05 9.27
N GLU A 6 -18.29 -57.22 8.39
CA GLU A 6 -17.54 -56.19 7.67
C GLU A 6 -18.14 -54.84 8.10
N GLY A 7 -17.38 -54.09 8.90
CA GLY A 7 -17.73 -52.72 9.28
C GLY A 7 -16.84 -51.73 8.54
N GLU A 8 -17.39 -51.08 7.51
CA GLU A 8 -16.85 -49.83 6.95
C GLU A 8 -17.59 -48.65 7.61
N ASP A 9 -16.92 -47.85 8.44
CA ASP A 9 -17.44 -46.55 8.85
C ASP A 9 -17.05 -45.48 7.82
N LYS A 10 -17.88 -45.34 6.77
CA LYS A 10 -17.88 -44.17 5.87
C LYS A 10 -18.75 -43.09 6.49
N VAL A 11 -18.14 -42.17 7.23
CA VAL A 11 -18.80 -40.93 7.67
C VAL A 11 -19.04 -40.05 6.45
N CYS A 12 -20.22 -40.22 5.82
CA CYS A 12 -20.72 -39.31 4.81
C CYS A 12 -21.09 -37.97 5.46
N ILE A 13 -20.21 -36.98 5.33
CA ILE A 13 -20.58 -35.58 5.55
C ILE A 13 -21.60 -35.22 4.45
N ASN A 14 -22.88 -35.28 4.79
CA ASN A 14 -23.95 -34.79 3.92
C ASN A 14 -23.72 -33.30 3.67
N LYS A 15 -23.41 -32.92 2.42
CA LYS A 15 -23.47 -31.52 1.98
C LYS A 15 -24.90 -31.02 2.22
N PRO A 16 -25.11 -29.88 2.90
CA PRO A 16 -26.45 -29.35 3.10
C PRO A 16 -27.07 -29.05 1.73
N ALA A 17 -28.18 -29.73 1.41
CA ALA A 17 -28.95 -29.43 0.21
C ALA A 17 -29.54 -28.02 0.34
N CYS A 18 -29.37 -27.18 -0.68
CA CYS A 18 -30.05 -25.90 -0.75
C CYS A 18 -31.57 -26.14 -0.64
N PRO A 19 -32.30 -25.43 0.25
CA PRO A 19 -33.74 -25.57 0.35
C PRO A 19 -34.39 -25.20 -0.98
N LYS A 20 -35.12 -26.16 -1.57
CA LYS A 20 -35.95 -25.95 -2.76
C LYS A 20 -37.29 -25.35 -2.32
N ASN A 21 -37.26 -24.11 -1.83
CA ASN A 21 -38.50 -23.35 -1.67
C ASN A 21 -38.89 -22.81 -3.04
N THR A 22 -39.87 -23.44 -3.68
CA THR A 22 -40.54 -22.89 -4.86
C THR A 22 -41.38 -21.72 -4.38
N ILE A 23 -40.92 -20.49 -4.60
CA ILE A 23 -41.67 -19.28 -4.24
C ILE A 23 -42.76 -19.08 -5.30
N ILE A 24 -44.03 -19.13 -4.89
CA ILE A 24 -45.19 -18.95 -5.77
C ILE A 24 -45.76 -17.53 -5.51
N ASN A 25 -46.17 -16.81 -6.56
CA ASN A 25 -46.58 -15.39 -6.58
C ASN A 25 -45.44 -14.35 -6.50
N GLN A 26 -44.53 -14.35 -7.48
CA GLN A 26 -43.59 -13.24 -7.67
C GLN A 26 -44.18 -12.17 -8.62
N CYS A 27 -44.11 -10.91 -8.21
CA CYS A 27 -44.48 -9.75 -9.04
C CYS A 27 -43.27 -9.09 -9.73
N GLU A 28 -42.10 -9.73 -9.67
CA GLU A 28 -40.85 -9.16 -10.16
C GLU A 28 -40.83 -9.12 -11.69
N ILE A 29 -40.60 -7.92 -12.23
CA ILE A 29 -40.52 -7.66 -13.67
C ILE A 29 -39.04 -7.54 -14.03
N GLY A 30 -38.56 -8.40 -14.92
CA GLY A 30 -37.19 -8.36 -15.40
C GLY A 30 -36.94 -9.41 -16.48
N PRO A 31 -35.79 -9.34 -17.17
CA PRO A 31 -35.44 -10.30 -18.21
C PRO A 31 -35.16 -11.72 -17.68
N LEU A 32 -34.95 -11.88 -16.37
CA LEU A 32 -34.66 -13.14 -15.69
C LEU A 32 -35.54 -13.29 -14.45
N THR A 33 -35.94 -14.53 -14.15
CA THR A 33 -36.50 -14.90 -12.84
C THR A 33 -35.46 -14.75 -11.73
N PRO A 34 -35.87 -14.58 -10.46
CA PRO A 34 -34.94 -14.57 -9.32
C PRO A 34 -34.06 -15.82 -9.24
N GLU A 35 -34.58 -17.01 -9.58
CA GLU A 35 -33.81 -18.26 -9.63
C GLU A 35 -32.73 -18.23 -10.71
N GLN A 36 -33.03 -17.69 -11.89
CA GLN A 36 -32.02 -17.51 -12.94
C GLN A 36 -30.98 -16.47 -12.53
N ARG A 37 -31.42 -15.34 -11.98
CA ARG A 37 -30.54 -14.23 -11.60
C ARG A 37 -29.55 -14.61 -10.51
N ARG A 38 -29.96 -15.41 -9.51
CA ARG A 38 -29.05 -15.86 -8.44
C ARG A 38 -27.96 -16.81 -8.97
N ILE A 39 -28.29 -17.65 -9.96
CA ILE A 39 -27.34 -18.56 -10.59
C ILE A 39 -26.33 -17.75 -11.41
N GLU A 40 -26.79 -16.84 -12.25
CA GLU A 40 -25.90 -15.96 -13.02
C GLU A 40 -24.99 -15.11 -12.14
N ALA A 41 -25.50 -14.60 -11.02
CA ALA A 41 -24.69 -13.83 -10.07
C ALA A 41 -23.56 -14.67 -9.46
N PHE A 42 -23.86 -15.91 -9.06
CA PHE A 42 -22.87 -16.85 -8.54
C PHE A 42 -21.80 -17.20 -9.58
N GLU A 43 -22.21 -17.45 -10.84
CA GLU A 43 -21.28 -17.74 -11.93
C GLU A 43 -20.35 -16.55 -12.21
N LYS A 44 -20.88 -15.32 -12.27
CA LYS A 44 -20.09 -14.10 -12.47
C LYS A 44 -19.07 -13.89 -11.34
N GLN A 45 -19.49 -14.10 -10.09
CA GLN A 45 -18.59 -14.01 -8.93
C GLN A 45 -17.50 -15.09 -8.98
N SER A 46 -17.88 -16.33 -9.31
CA SER A 46 -16.93 -17.45 -9.43
C SER A 46 -15.91 -17.23 -10.55
N GLN A 47 -16.36 -16.71 -11.70
CA GLN A 47 -15.50 -16.34 -12.82
C GLN A 47 -14.55 -15.20 -12.47
N SER A 48 -15.05 -14.15 -11.79
CA SER A 48 -14.21 -13.04 -11.32
C SER A 48 -13.15 -13.51 -10.32
N ALA A 49 -13.54 -14.34 -9.33
CA ALA A 49 -12.61 -14.91 -8.36
C ALA A 49 -11.55 -15.79 -9.04
N LEU A 50 -11.94 -16.60 -10.03
CA LEU A 50 -11.02 -17.42 -10.80
C LEU A 50 -10.07 -16.58 -11.66
N PHE A 51 -10.57 -15.50 -12.28
CA PHE A 51 -9.76 -14.56 -13.04
C PHE A 51 -8.68 -13.96 -12.14
N GLN A 52 -9.05 -13.39 -10.99
CA GLN A 52 -8.10 -12.77 -10.05
C GLN A 52 -7.07 -13.78 -9.53
N LYS A 53 -7.50 -14.99 -9.18
CA LYS A 53 -6.62 -16.08 -8.73
C LYS A 53 -5.58 -16.49 -9.76
N ASN A 54 -5.90 -16.40 -11.06
CA ASN A 54 -5.05 -16.88 -12.15
C ASN A 54 -4.09 -15.83 -12.71
N LEU A 55 -4.18 -14.58 -12.26
CA LEU A 55 -3.20 -13.54 -12.61
C LEU A 55 -1.83 -13.86 -11.97
N ILE A 56 -0.78 -13.36 -12.61
CA ILE A 56 0.60 -13.60 -12.18
C ILE A 56 0.91 -12.79 -10.93
N LEU A 57 1.36 -13.46 -9.87
CA LEU A 57 1.92 -12.81 -8.69
C LEU A 57 3.37 -12.39 -8.97
N GLN A 58 3.62 -11.08 -9.02
CA GLN A 58 4.96 -10.51 -9.23
C GLN A 58 5.83 -10.59 -7.98
N GLY A 59 5.21 -10.53 -6.79
CA GLY A 59 5.89 -10.48 -5.50
C GLY A 59 6.46 -9.09 -5.16
N GLN A 60 6.21 -8.63 -3.94
CA GLN A 60 6.78 -7.36 -3.46
C GLN A 60 8.27 -7.51 -3.16
N ARG A 61 9.08 -6.53 -3.57
CA ARG A 61 10.52 -6.50 -3.34
C ARG A 61 10.88 -5.38 -2.36
N CYS A 62 11.87 -5.65 -1.50
CA CYS A 62 12.47 -4.68 -0.59
C CYS A 62 13.77 -4.12 -1.19
N ASN A 63 14.31 -3.05 -0.58
CA ASN A 63 15.57 -2.42 -0.96
C ASN A 63 16.79 -2.93 -0.14
N ASP A 64 16.57 -3.93 0.71
CA ASP A 64 17.56 -4.59 1.58
C ASP A 64 18.18 -3.73 2.71
N ASP A 65 17.67 -2.51 2.97
CA ASP A 65 18.19 -1.65 4.04
C ASP A 65 18.00 -2.25 5.43
N GLU A 66 16.90 -2.99 5.64
CA GLU A 66 16.65 -3.69 6.90
C GLU A 66 17.77 -4.67 7.25
N ILE A 67 18.37 -5.30 6.24
CA ILE A 67 19.49 -6.23 6.42
C ILE A 67 20.80 -5.46 6.56
N SER A 68 20.97 -4.41 5.74
CA SER A 68 22.20 -3.65 5.63
C SER A 68 22.53 -2.84 6.88
N TYR A 69 21.52 -2.36 7.61
CA TYR A 69 21.70 -1.59 8.84
C TYR A 69 21.28 -2.38 10.08
N VAL A 70 22.26 -2.84 10.85
CA VAL A 70 22.02 -3.65 12.08
C VAL A 70 21.14 -2.93 13.10
N ASN A 71 21.27 -1.60 13.19
CA ASN A 71 20.49 -0.72 14.08
C ASN A 71 19.15 -0.26 13.48
N LYS A 72 18.75 -0.74 12.28
CA LYS A 72 17.45 -0.48 11.64
C LYS A 72 17.14 1.00 11.37
N ILE A 73 18.17 1.81 11.13
CA ILE A 73 18.01 3.25 10.86
C ILE A 73 17.27 3.57 9.56
N GLY A 74 17.24 2.63 8.60
CA GLY A 74 16.46 2.74 7.36
C GLY A 74 15.02 2.23 7.47
N ASN A 75 14.54 1.85 8.66
CA ASN A 75 13.21 1.27 8.85
C ASN A 75 12.28 2.21 9.62
N ASN A 76 10.97 2.13 9.35
CA ASN A 76 9.99 2.82 10.17
C ASN A 76 9.89 2.16 11.55
N THR A 77 10.40 2.88 12.55
CA THR A 77 10.41 2.45 13.95
C THR A 77 9.67 3.43 14.86
N LYS A 78 8.92 4.38 14.27
CA LYS A 78 8.15 5.36 15.05
C LYS A 78 7.17 4.64 15.97
N ALA A 79 7.00 5.18 17.17
CA ALA A 79 6.24 4.61 18.29
C ALA A 79 6.93 3.47 19.07
N LEU A 80 8.00 2.85 18.56
CA LEU A 80 8.84 1.96 19.37
C LEU A 80 9.73 2.77 20.34
N PRO A 81 10.36 2.13 21.34
CA PRO A 81 11.36 2.77 22.19
C PRO A 81 12.67 3.02 21.43
N HIS A 82 13.32 4.17 21.69
CA HIS A 82 14.59 4.56 21.09
C HIS A 82 15.62 4.97 22.14
N ASN A 83 16.89 4.92 21.77
CA ASN A 83 17.98 5.50 22.54
C ASN A 83 18.11 7.03 22.29
N LEU A 84 19.10 7.68 22.92
CA LEU A 84 19.31 9.14 22.79
C LEU A 84 19.72 9.61 21.39
N LEU A 85 20.17 8.70 20.51
CA LEU A 85 20.52 8.99 19.12
C LEU A 85 19.34 8.80 18.17
N GLY A 86 18.19 8.33 18.68
CA GLY A 86 17.03 8.00 17.86
C GLY A 86 17.09 6.61 17.20
N GLU A 87 18.00 5.74 17.62
CA GLU A 87 18.05 4.35 17.14
C GLU A 87 17.10 3.48 17.95
N VAL A 88 16.43 2.55 17.27
CA VAL A 88 15.39 1.71 17.88
C VAL A 88 15.98 0.69 18.86
N ASN A 89 15.23 0.38 19.92
CA ASN A 89 15.49 -0.81 20.72
C ASN A 89 15.22 -2.07 19.87
N LEU A 90 16.28 -2.85 19.59
CA LEU A 90 16.20 -4.01 18.70
C LEU A 90 15.30 -5.14 19.22
N GLU A 91 15.13 -5.28 20.53
CA GLU A 91 14.21 -6.26 21.11
C GLU A 91 12.75 -5.89 20.80
N ALA A 92 12.38 -4.63 21.01
CA ALA A 92 11.06 -4.12 20.65
C ALA A 92 10.80 -4.23 19.13
N TYR A 93 11.82 -3.96 18.31
CA TYR A 93 11.75 -4.17 16.86
C TYR A 93 11.47 -5.63 16.48
N ASN A 94 12.15 -6.58 17.11
CA ASN A 94 11.93 -8.01 16.84
C ASN A 94 10.53 -8.48 17.26
N ILE A 95 9.98 -7.94 18.36
CA ILE A 95 8.59 -8.21 18.76
C ILE A 95 7.62 -7.66 17.70
N TRP A 96 7.88 -6.45 17.19
CA TRP A 96 7.10 -5.84 16.11
C TRP A 96 7.10 -6.72 14.84
N ILE A 97 8.28 -7.15 14.37
CA ILE A 97 8.39 -8.04 13.20
C ILE A 97 7.67 -9.39 13.44
N SER A 98 7.76 -9.94 14.64
CA SER A 98 7.05 -11.17 15.02
C SER A 98 5.53 -10.99 15.01
N ALA A 99 5.02 -9.86 15.49
CA ALA A 99 3.59 -9.53 15.42
C ALA A 99 3.14 -9.44 13.95
N LEU A 100 3.86 -8.69 13.12
CA LEU A 100 3.58 -8.54 11.69
C LEU A 100 3.59 -9.87 10.92
N THR A 101 4.57 -10.72 11.21
CA THR A 101 4.75 -12.00 10.51
C THR A 101 3.64 -13.00 10.86
N THR A 102 3.12 -12.95 12.08
CA THR A 102 2.08 -13.89 12.53
C THR A 102 0.66 -13.39 12.33
N GLY A 103 0.45 -12.08 12.23
CA GLY A 103 -0.87 -11.47 12.13
C GLY A 103 -1.78 -11.76 13.33
N ASN A 104 -1.25 -12.21 14.47
CA ASN A 104 -2.04 -12.49 15.67
C ASN A 104 -2.35 -11.17 16.40
N PRO A 105 -3.63 -10.76 16.52
CA PRO A 105 -4.01 -9.52 17.19
C PRO A 105 -3.48 -9.39 18.62
N GLU A 106 -3.42 -10.49 19.37
CA GLU A 106 -2.92 -10.49 20.75
C GLU A 106 -1.44 -10.10 20.84
N LYS A 107 -0.64 -10.45 19.83
CA LYS A 107 0.79 -10.06 19.80
C LYS A 107 1.00 -8.58 19.54
N PHE A 108 0.06 -7.90 18.89
CA PHE A 108 0.15 -6.45 18.69
C PHE A 108 0.01 -5.69 20.01
N GLU A 109 -0.77 -6.22 20.95
CA GLU A 109 -0.92 -5.64 22.30
C GLU A 109 0.34 -5.81 23.16
N LEU A 110 1.29 -6.66 22.74
CA LEU A 110 2.55 -6.90 23.44
C LEU A 110 3.71 -6.04 22.90
N ILE A 111 3.50 -5.26 21.84
CA ILE A 111 4.56 -4.43 21.26
C ILE A 111 4.92 -3.30 22.24
N PRO A 112 6.19 -3.20 22.69
CA PRO A 112 6.60 -2.10 23.55
C PRO A 112 6.45 -0.76 22.82
N LEU A 113 5.86 0.23 23.49
CA LEU A 113 5.75 1.59 22.98
C LEU A 113 6.79 2.50 23.63
N GLY A 114 7.45 3.34 22.83
CA GLY A 114 8.34 4.41 23.30
C GLY A 114 7.61 5.63 23.85
N GLY A 115 6.27 5.63 23.82
CA GLY A 115 5.41 6.71 24.30
C GLY A 115 3.94 6.29 24.30
N ILE A 116 3.03 7.26 24.25
CA ILE A 116 1.57 6.99 24.32
C ILE A 116 0.90 6.76 22.97
N ARG A 117 1.59 7.05 21.86
CA ARG A 117 1.01 6.94 20.51
C ARG A 117 1.05 5.49 20.05
N LYS A 118 -0.08 5.01 19.55
CA LYS A 118 -0.23 3.67 18.97
C LYS A 118 0.12 3.65 17.48
N PHE A 119 0.40 2.46 16.97
CA PHE A 119 0.45 2.20 15.53
C PHE A 119 -0.93 2.46 14.90
N SER A 120 -0.92 3.01 13.69
CA SER A 120 -2.15 3.26 12.93
C SER A 120 -2.42 2.06 12.03
N ASP A 121 -3.44 1.28 12.40
CA ASP A 121 -3.98 0.15 11.63
C ASP A 121 -2.94 -0.83 11.05
N PRO A 122 -2.02 -1.37 11.87
CA PRO A 122 -0.97 -2.25 11.37
C PRO A 122 -1.48 -3.62 10.88
N GLN A 123 -2.76 -3.92 11.12
CA GLN A 123 -3.41 -5.20 10.76
C GLN A 123 -4.25 -5.10 9.49
N ALA A 124 -4.38 -3.90 8.89
CA ALA A 124 -5.22 -3.66 7.71
C ALA A 124 -4.94 -4.60 6.54
N ALA A 125 -3.67 -4.97 6.35
CA ALA A 125 -3.24 -5.82 5.23
C ALA A 125 -3.83 -7.24 5.29
N TYR A 126 -4.27 -7.72 6.46
CA TYR A 126 -4.74 -9.10 6.64
C TYR A 126 -6.19 -9.34 6.19
N ALA A 127 -6.91 -8.28 5.82
CA ALA A 127 -8.25 -8.40 5.27
C ALA A 127 -8.19 -8.95 3.83
N TYR A 128 -9.11 -9.86 3.52
CA TYR A 128 -9.31 -10.34 2.16
C TYR A 128 -10.18 -9.37 1.36
N GLU A 129 -9.76 -9.08 0.13
CA GLU A 129 -10.59 -8.31 -0.79
C GLU A 129 -11.52 -9.24 -1.58
N MET A 130 -12.80 -8.87 -1.63
CA MET A 130 -13.83 -9.66 -2.32
C MET A 130 -14.03 -9.19 -3.77
N VAL A 131 -13.60 -7.98 -4.12
CA VAL A 131 -13.73 -7.39 -5.45
C VAL A 131 -12.43 -6.72 -5.88
N GLY A 132 -11.87 -7.19 -6.99
CA GLY A 132 -10.62 -6.66 -7.54
C GLY A 132 -9.40 -7.44 -7.07
N PRO A 133 -8.18 -6.88 -7.24
CA PRO A 133 -6.97 -7.51 -6.77
C PRO A 133 -6.90 -7.50 -5.23
N ASP A 134 -6.48 -8.62 -4.65
CA ASP A 134 -6.19 -8.72 -3.21
C ASP A 134 -5.03 -7.80 -2.79
N SER A 135 -5.00 -7.43 -1.50
CA SER A 135 -4.00 -6.53 -0.92
C SER A 135 -2.55 -6.99 -1.18
N HIS A 136 -2.31 -8.29 -1.35
CA HIS A 136 -0.98 -8.86 -1.59
C HIS A 136 -0.67 -9.14 -3.08
N HIS A 137 -1.58 -8.78 -3.99
CA HIS A 137 -1.39 -9.04 -5.41
C HIS A 137 -0.58 -7.93 -6.09
N LEU A 138 -0.92 -6.68 -5.79
CA LEU A 138 -0.28 -5.52 -6.39
C LEU A 138 1.09 -5.26 -5.76
N THR A 139 1.99 -4.71 -6.55
CA THR A 139 3.35 -4.40 -6.10
C THR A 139 3.72 -2.97 -6.48
N ILE A 140 4.67 -2.41 -5.74
CA ILE A 140 5.29 -1.12 -6.03
C ILE A 140 6.81 -1.32 -6.16
N ALA A 141 7.48 -0.36 -6.80
CA ALA A 141 8.93 -0.35 -6.87
C ALA A 141 9.54 -0.36 -5.45
N PRO A 142 10.69 -1.04 -5.24
CA PRO A 142 11.46 -0.86 -4.02
C PRO A 142 11.76 0.62 -3.81
N ALA A 143 11.66 1.07 -2.56
CA ALA A 143 12.08 2.42 -2.20
C ALA A 143 13.58 2.62 -2.53
N PRO A 144 14.02 3.87 -2.79
CA PRO A 144 15.44 4.20 -2.80
C PRO A 144 16.13 3.65 -1.54
N SER A 145 17.38 3.21 -1.66
CA SER A 145 18.13 2.83 -0.46
C SER A 145 18.52 4.08 0.33
N PHE A 146 18.61 3.96 1.64
CA PHE A 146 18.92 5.07 2.56
C PHE A 146 20.23 5.80 2.21
N SER A 147 21.20 5.08 1.63
CA SER A 147 22.51 5.64 1.20
C SER A 147 22.57 6.06 -0.27
N SER A 148 21.44 6.01 -0.99
CA SER A 148 21.41 6.32 -2.43
C SER A 148 21.45 7.82 -2.71
N ALA A 149 21.91 8.16 -3.93
CA ALA A 149 21.84 9.54 -4.42
C ALA A 149 20.39 10.01 -4.64
N ALA A 150 19.46 9.07 -4.89
CA ALA A 150 18.03 9.36 -5.06
C ALA A 150 17.42 9.83 -3.73
N GLU A 151 17.60 9.06 -2.65
CA GLU A 151 17.14 9.43 -1.28
C GLU A 151 17.70 10.80 -0.86
N ALA A 152 18.98 11.06 -1.13
CA ALA A 152 19.59 12.36 -0.83
C ALA A 152 18.95 13.50 -1.63
N SER A 153 18.56 13.25 -2.89
CA SER A 153 17.91 14.26 -3.74
C SER A 153 16.46 14.53 -3.34
N GLU A 154 15.70 13.49 -2.97
CA GLU A 154 14.34 13.62 -2.44
C GLU A 154 14.35 14.40 -1.13
N MET A 155 15.31 14.09 -0.24
CA MET A 155 15.42 14.83 1.02
C MET A 155 15.80 16.30 0.81
N ALA A 156 16.69 16.59 -0.15
CA ALA A 156 17.01 17.97 -0.49
C ALA A 156 15.78 18.72 -1.03
N GLU A 157 14.95 18.07 -1.84
CA GLU A 157 13.70 18.63 -2.34
C GLU A 157 12.72 18.93 -1.20
N ASP A 158 12.53 18.01 -0.24
CA ASP A 158 11.71 18.23 0.95
C ASP A 158 12.19 19.42 1.80
N TYR A 159 13.51 19.58 1.99
CA TYR A 159 14.07 20.75 2.68
C TYR A 159 13.81 22.04 1.90
N TRP A 160 13.92 22.02 0.57
CA TRP A 160 13.62 23.19 -0.25
C TRP A 160 12.12 23.54 -0.24
N MET A 161 11.23 22.54 -0.33
CA MET A 161 9.80 22.73 -0.11
C MET A 161 9.55 23.34 1.27
N ALA A 162 10.23 22.87 2.31
CA ALA A 162 10.12 23.40 3.66
C ALA A 162 10.51 24.88 3.78
N LEU A 163 11.58 25.30 3.11
CA LEU A 163 12.08 26.68 3.11
C LEU A 163 11.25 27.64 2.25
N THR A 164 10.47 27.09 1.32
CA THR A 164 9.65 27.82 0.35
C THR A 164 8.14 27.73 0.61
N ARG A 165 7.70 27.13 1.74
CA ARG A 165 6.27 26.96 2.09
C ARG A 165 5.43 28.23 2.00
N ASP A 166 6.01 29.38 2.33
CA ASP A 166 5.31 30.66 2.36
C ASP A 166 5.50 31.49 1.07
N VAL A 167 6.09 30.91 0.01
CA VAL A 167 6.19 31.58 -1.29
C VAL A 167 4.90 31.31 -2.07
N PRO A 168 4.12 32.33 -2.46
CA PRO A 168 2.96 32.12 -3.33
C PRO A 168 3.37 31.51 -4.68
N PHE A 169 2.59 30.57 -5.21
CA PHE A 169 2.90 29.94 -6.50
C PHE A 169 3.04 30.95 -7.65
N VAL A 170 2.29 32.06 -7.61
CA VAL A 170 2.39 33.15 -8.59
C VAL A 170 3.73 33.88 -8.58
N ASP A 171 4.49 33.76 -7.48
CA ASP A 171 5.78 34.40 -7.29
C ASP A 171 6.96 33.43 -7.49
N TYR A 172 6.72 32.17 -7.88
CA TYR A 172 7.79 31.16 -8.03
C TYR A 172 8.86 31.58 -9.04
N ASP A 173 8.49 32.25 -10.13
CA ASP A 173 9.46 32.69 -11.15
C ASP A 173 10.27 33.92 -10.74
N THR A 174 9.83 34.65 -9.72
CA THR A 174 10.48 35.89 -9.27
C THR A 174 11.21 35.74 -7.94
N SER A 175 10.77 34.81 -7.10
CA SER A 175 11.34 34.56 -5.77
C SER A 175 12.81 34.10 -5.85
N PRO A 176 13.72 34.74 -5.09
CA PRO A 176 15.11 34.29 -5.00
C PRO A 176 15.24 32.88 -4.42
N LYS A 177 14.33 32.47 -3.54
CA LYS A 177 14.39 31.16 -2.87
C LYS A 177 14.10 30.01 -3.82
N THR A 178 13.09 30.14 -4.67
CA THR A 178 12.70 29.11 -5.65
C THR A 178 13.72 29.00 -6.77
N LYS A 179 14.34 30.11 -7.18
CA LYS A 179 15.51 30.09 -8.08
C LYS A 179 16.68 29.34 -7.47
N ALA A 180 17.03 29.62 -6.22
CA ALA A 180 18.08 28.91 -5.50
C ALA A 180 17.77 27.41 -5.37
N ALA A 181 16.52 27.05 -5.07
CA ALA A 181 16.07 25.66 -5.01
C ALA A 181 16.25 24.95 -6.36
N ALA A 182 15.77 25.54 -7.46
CA ALA A 182 15.92 24.96 -8.80
C ALA A 182 17.38 24.80 -9.22
N GLU A 183 18.23 25.80 -8.94
CA GLU A 183 19.67 25.73 -9.19
C GLU A 183 20.37 24.65 -8.38
N ASP A 184 19.97 24.46 -7.13
CA ASP A 184 20.58 23.46 -6.24
C ASP A 184 20.14 22.04 -6.57
N LEU A 185 18.83 21.81 -6.75
CA LEU A 185 18.28 20.51 -7.14
C LEU A 185 18.83 20.04 -8.51
N SER A 186 19.15 20.97 -9.40
CA SER A 186 19.82 20.66 -10.67
C SER A 186 21.21 20.02 -10.53
N LYS A 187 21.83 20.06 -9.35
CA LYS A 187 23.17 19.47 -9.10
C LYS A 187 23.10 18.00 -8.70
N PHE A 188 21.94 17.50 -8.28
CA PHE A 188 21.80 16.12 -7.82
C PHE A 188 21.82 15.17 -9.01
N SER A 189 22.71 14.18 -8.95
CA SER A 189 22.93 13.21 -10.05
C SER A 189 21.72 12.29 -10.27
N ALA A 190 20.88 12.10 -9.27
CA ALA A 190 19.73 11.20 -9.29
C ALA A 190 18.39 11.88 -8.99
N TYR A 191 18.29 13.21 -9.17
CA TYR A 191 17.00 13.89 -9.07
C TYR A 191 16.05 13.42 -10.17
N ASP A 192 14.91 12.82 -9.78
CA ASP A 192 13.94 12.20 -10.68
C ASP A 192 12.76 13.12 -11.06
N GLY A 193 12.73 14.36 -10.54
CA GLY A 193 11.72 15.34 -10.93
C GLY A 193 11.91 15.92 -12.34
N PRO A 194 10.91 16.65 -12.85
CA PRO A 194 10.91 17.20 -14.21
C PRO A 194 12.03 18.23 -14.44
N LYS A 195 12.61 18.17 -15.63
CA LYS A 195 13.73 19.03 -16.05
C LYS A 195 13.47 19.64 -17.43
N CYS A 196 13.76 20.92 -17.58
CA CYS A 196 13.84 21.59 -18.87
C CYS A 196 15.31 21.67 -19.31
N LYS A 197 15.64 21.09 -20.47
CA LYS A 197 17.01 21.03 -21.01
C LYS A 197 18.04 20.49 -19.99
N GLY A 198 17.64 19.48 -19.22
CA GLY A 198 18.49 18.80 -18.23
C GLY A 198 18.66 19.54 -16.90
N LYS A 199 17.92 20.63 -16.65
CA LYS A 199 17.94 21.36 -15.37
C LYS A 199 16.53 21.52 -14.80
N VAL A 200 16.45 21.56 -13.48
CA VAL A 200 15.24 22.00 -12.78
C VAL A 200 15.12 23.51 -12.99
N THR A 201 13.92 23.98 -13.32
CA THR A 201 13.60 25.41 -13.45
C THR A 201 12.49 25.76 -12.47
N THR A 202 12.19 27.04 -12.28
CA THR A 202 11.05 27.45 -11.44
C THR A 202 9.70 26.96 -11.99
N GLU A 203 9.62 26.71 -13.30
CA GLU A 203 8.45 26.12 -13.96
C GLU A 203 8.29 24.63 -13.66
N THR A 204 9.40 23.88 -13.52
CA THR A 204 9.38 22.44 -13.21
C THR A 204 9.51 22.11 -11.73
N LEU A 205 9.95 23.08 -10.92
CA LEU A 205 10.17 22.91 -9.48
C LEU A 205 8.93 22.39 -8.76
N PHE A 206 9.09 21.29 -8.01
CA PHE A 206 8.03 20.65 -7.20
C PHE A 206 6.82 20.12 -7.99
N ARG A 207 6.94 19.99 -9.32
CA ARG A 207 5.91 19.37 -10.17
C ARG A 207 6.24 17.91 -10.48
N SER A 208 5.28 17.18 -11.06
CA SER A 208 5.44 15.78 -11.45
C SER A 208 5.85 15.61 -12.91
N ASN A 209 6.30 14.40 -13.28
CA ASN A 209 6.54 14.00 -14.66
C ASN A 209 5.28 13.50 -15.39
N GLU A 210 4.12 13.55 -14.73
CA GLU A 210 2.85 13.10 -15.31
C GLU A 210 2.39 14.03 -16.45
N PRO A 211 1.69 13.48 -17.47
CA PRO A 211 1.16 14.29 -18.57
C PRO A 211 0.38 15.51 -18.08
N ASP A 212 0.56 16.63 -18.78
CA ASP A 212 -0.12 17.91 -18.55
C ASP A 212 0.15 18.60 -17.20
N THR A 213 0.93 18.00 -16.29
CA THR A 213 1.20 18.60 -14.96
C THR A 213 2.19 19.77 -15.01
N LEU A 214 2.93 19.92 -16.10
CA LEU A 214 3.81 21.07 -16.37
C LEU A 214 3.11 22.21 -17.12
N GLU A 215 1.90 21.99 -17.62
CA GLU A 215 1.17 22.96 -18.42
C GLU A 215 0.26 23.83 -17.53
N GLY A 216 0.36 25.15 -17.70
CA GLY A 216 -0.50 26.10 -16.99
C GLY A 216 -0.15 26.31 -15.51
N PRO A 217 -1.12 26.80 -14.71
CA PRO A 217 -0.91 27.12 -13.30
C PRO A 217 -0.50 25.90 -12.47
N TYR A 218 0.20 26.14 -11.37
CA TYR A 218 0.64 25.07 -10.45
C TYR A 218 -0.55 24.30 -9.86
N LEU A 219 -1.61 25.02 -9.47
CA LEU A 219 -2.79 24.42 -8.87
C LEU A 219 -3.79 23.97 -9.93
N SER A 220 -4.23 22.72 -9.80
CA SER A 220 -5.34 22.18 -10.58
C SER A 220 -6.59 23.04 -10.42
N GLN A 221 -7.29 23.27 -11.52
CA GLN A 221 -8.54 24.05 -11.53
C GLN A 221 -9.66 23.40 -10.71
N PHE A 222 -9.57 22.10 -10.41
CA PHE A 222 -10.54 21.43 -9.52
C PHE A 222 -10.36 21.76 -8.03
N LEU A 223 -9.29 22.49 -7.67
CA LEU A 223 -8.95 22.88 -6.30
C LEU A 223 -9.15 24.38 -6.03
N LEU A 224 -9.77 25.12 -6.96
CA LEU A 224 -10.04 26.56 -6.90
C LEU A 224 -11.51 26.84 -7.18
#